data_AF-M5SC10-F1
#
_entry.id   AF-M5SC10-F1
#
_cell.length_a   1.000
_cell.length_b   1.000
_cell.length_c   1.000
_cell.angle_alpha   90.00
_cell.angle_beta   90.00
_cell.angle_gamma   90.00
#
_symmetry.space_group_name_H-M   'P 1'
#
loop_
_entity.id
_entity.type
_entity.pdbx_description
1 polymer ?
#
loop_
_entity_poly.entity_id
_entity_poly.type
_entity_poly.pdbx_seq_one_letter_code
_entity_poly.pdbx_strand_id
1 'polypeptide(L)'
;MIDIAKLKAEQTNGCNYDVTNDDVIARLQDWDAKYGIETSEIDAASVTVRFDKLPDDTTALAAEIYAFCPDTVSQGFGCYVEMIDAAEEMEQELTPEMLDLIDGVDLDDDDYGLVLLAKALKRDKVVGLWWD
;
A
#
# COMPACT_ATOMS: atom_id res chain seq x y z
N MET A 1 16.39 1.43 6.29
CA MET A 1 17.27 1.82 5.16
C MET A 1 16.84 1.08 3.89
N ILE A 2 16.94 1.71 2.72
CA ILE A 2 16.66 1.09 1.41
C ILE A 2 17.77 0.08 1.03
N ASP A 3 17.40 -1.15 0.67
CA ASP A 3 18.32 -2.15 0.11
C ASP A 3 18.34 -2.10 -1.44
N ILE A 4 19.03 -1.09 -1.99
CA ILE A 4 19.16 -0.89 -3.44
C ILE A 4 19.83 -2.09 -4.12
N ALA A 5 20.77 -2.77 -3.44
CA ALA A 5 21.46 -3.91 -4.01
C ALA A 5 20.50 -5.08 -4.25
N LYS A 6 19.63 -5.36 -3.27
CA LYS A 6 18.59 -6.38 -3.38
C LYS A 6 17.53 -6.01 -4.43
N LEU A 7 17.04 -4.77 -4.46
CA LEU A 7 16.09 -4.29 -5.49
C LEU A 7 16.62 -4.52 -6.90
N LYS A 8 17.91 -4.27 -7.14
CA LYS A 8 18.55 -4.52 -8.44
C LYS A 8 18.74 -6.01 -8.73
N ALA A 9 19.09 -6.80 -7.71
CA ALA A 9 19.31 -8.23 -7.85
C ALA A 9 18.03 -8.99 -8.22
N GLU A 10 16.90 -8.63 -7.58
CA GLU A 10 15.58 -9.20 -7.89
C GLU A 10 14.94 -8.57 -9.13
N GLN A 11 15.52 -7.50 -9.65
CA GLN A 11 14.94 -6.69 -10.73
C GLN A 11 13.52 -6.21 -10.39
N THR A 12 13.25 -5.87 -9.12
CA THR A 12 11.93 -5.45 -8.63
C THR A 12 11.30 -4.41 -9.54
N ASN A 13 10.14 -4.70 -10.14
CA ASN A 13 9.47 -3.81 -11.08
C ASN A 13 7.95 -4.03 -11.10
N GLY A 14 7.23 -3.13 -11.75
CA GLY A 14 5.80 -3.26 -12.04
C GLY A 14 5.54 -3.20 -13.53
N CYS A 15 6.05 -4.19 -14.28
CA CYS A 15 6.02 -4.18 -15.75
C CYS A 15 4.60 -4.09 -16.33
N ASN A 16 3.58 -4.59 -15.63
CA ASN A 16 2.17 -4.46 -16.03
C ASN A 16 1.67 -3.01 -16.03
N TYR A 17 2.40 -2.11 -15.36
CA TYR A 17 2.09 -0.69 -15.17
C TYR A 17 3.18 0.22 -15.75
N ASP A 18 4.05 -0.29 -16.62
CA ASP A 18 5.21 0.44 -17.17
C ASP A 18 6.17 0.99 -16.09
N VAL A 19 6.17 0.42 -14.89
CA VAL A 19 7.08 0.79 -13.79
C VAL A 19 8.35 -0.05 -13.90
N THR A 20 9.48 0.58 -14.22
CA THR A 20 10.77 -0.10 -14.32
C THR A 20 11.46 -0.23 -12.96
N ASN A 21 12.52 -1.06 -12.87
CA ASN A 21 13.34 -1.15 -11.66
C ASN A 21 13.96 0.19 -11.26
N ASP A 22 14.35 1.01 -12.25
CA ASP A 22 14.88 2.34 -11.99
C ASP A 22 13.80 3.28 -11.42
N ASP A 23 12.55 3.16 -11.88
CA ASP A 23 11.42 3.93 -11.33
C ASP A 23 11.11 3.54 -9.89
N VAL A 24 11.16 2.25 -9.56
CA VAL A 24 11.04 1.75 -8.17
C VAL A 24 12.13 2.35 -7.29
N ILE A 25 13.39 2.26 -7.70
CA ILE A 25 14.50 2.80 -6.91
C ILE A 25 14.35 4.32 -6.74
N ALA A 26 14.00 5.05 -7.81
CA ALA A 26 13.83 6.49 -7.76
C ALA A 26 12.69 6.89 -6.81
N ARG A 27 11.53 6.22 -6.89
CA ARG A 27 10.39 6.50 -6.00
C ARG A 27 10.73 6.25 -4.54
N LEU A 28 11.41 5.14 -4.24
CA LEU A 28 11.82 4.80 -2.88
C LEU A 28 12.83 5.82 -2.33
N GLN A 29 13.77 6.31 -3.15
CA GLN A 29 14.69 7.38 -2.76
C GLN A 29 13.97 8.70 -2.49
N ASP A 30 12.97 9.05 -3.32
CA ASP A 30 12.15 10.25 -3.12
C ASP A 30 11.36 10.18 -1.81
N TRP A 31 10.79 9.02 -1.48
CA TRP A 31 10.12 8.79 -0.20
C TRP A 31 11.08 8.79 0.98
N ASP A 32 12.29 8.23 0.85
CA ASP A 32 13.30 8.29 1.90
C ASP A 32 13.70 9.73 2.23
N ALA A 33 13.91 10.56 1.20
CA ALA A 33 14.25 11.96 1.39
C ALA A 33 13.15 12.74 2.13
N LYS A 34 11.87 12.46 1.82
CA LYS A 34 10.71 13.14 2.42
C LYS A 34 10.38 12.60 3.81
N TYR A 35 10.31 11.29 3.95
CA TYR A 35 9.66 10.57 5.04
C TYR A 35 10.62 9.70 5.86
N GLY A 36 11.80 9.37 5.33
CA GLY A 36 12.67 8.32 5.86
C GLY A 36 12.00 6.95 5.70
N ILE A 37 12.65 6.00 5.02
CA ILE A 37 12.06 4.69 4.81
C ILE A 37 13.01 3.51 5.04
N GLU A 38 12.41 2.36 5.29
CA GLU A 38 13.05 1.07 5.28
C GLU A 38 12.33 0.12 4.34
N THR A 39 13.10 -0.68 3.59
CA THR A 39 12.54 -1.70 2.70
C THR A 39 12.77 -3.09 3.29
N SER A 40 11.76 -3.95 3.18
CA SER A 40 11.83 -5.37 3.52
C SER A 40 11.06 -6.19 2.49
N GLU A 41 11.16 -7.52 2.55
CA GLU A 41 10.35 -8.44 1.71
C GLU A 41 10.44 -8.08 0.20
N ILE A 42 11.66 -7.90 -0.28
CA ILE A 42 11.92 -7.52 -1.69
C ILE A 42 11.91 -8.77 -2.57
N ASP A 43 11.04 -8.75 -3.57
CA ASP A 43 10.91 -9.75 -4.63
C ASP A 43 10.89 -9.06 -6.02
N ALA A 44 10.74 -9.82 -7.11
CA ALA A 44 10.75 -9.34 -8.48
C ALA A 44 9.58 -8.41 -8.83
N ALA A 45 8.45 -8.55 -8.14
CA ALA A 45 7.24 -7.75 -8.37
C ALA A 45 6.69 -7.12 -7.09
N SER A 46 7.44 -7.12 -5.99
CA SER A 46 6.96 -6.57 -4.72
C SER A 46 8.07 -6.05 -3.80
N VAL A 47 7.69 -5.13 -2.91
CA VAL A 47 8.52 -4.61 -1.82
C VAL A 47 7.66 -4.04 -0.70
N THR A 48 7.98 -4.36 0.54
CA THR A 48 7.37 -3.74 1.72
C THR A 48 8.15 -2.50 2.14
N VAL A 49 7.46 -1.38 2.34
CA VAL A 49 8.03 -0.08 2.71
C VAL A 49 7.50 0.36 4.07
N ARG A 50 8.40 0.62 5.02
CA ARG A 50 8.09 1.24 6.32
C ARG A 50 8.55 2.70 6.31
N PHE A 51 7.69 3.61 6.75
CA PHE A 51 7.97 5.04 6.87
C PHE A 51 8.32 5.41 8.32
N ASP A 52 9.35 6.23 8.51
CA ASP A 52 9.75 6.72 9.84
C ASP A 52 8.77 7.82 10.32
N LYS A 53 8.50 8.79 9.45
CA LYS A 53 7.58 9.91 9.68
C LYS A 53 6.58 10.02 8.53
N LEU A 54 5.36 10.41 8.88
CA LEU A 54 4.29 10.68 7.94
C LEU A 54 3.65 12.03 8.26
N PRO A 55 3.03 12.71 7.28
CA PRO A 55 2.17 13.86 7.55
C PRO A 55 0.95 13.44 8.39
N ASP A 56 0.35 14.40 9.10
CA ASP A 56 -0.87 14.17 9.89
C ASP A 56 -2.06 13.73 9.02
N ASP A 57 -2.05 14.19 7.76
CA ASP A 57 -2.96 13.80 6.68
C ASP A 57 -2.20 12.99 5.63
N THR A 58 -2.52 11.71 5.53
CA THR A 58 -1.91 10.72 4.64
C THR A 58 -2.62 10.58 3.30
N THR A 59 -3.68 11.37 3.04
CA THR A 59 -4.49 11.26 1.82
C THR A 59 -3.66 11.47 0.55
N ALA A 60 -2.79 12.49 0.55
CA ALA A 60 -1.92 12.76 -0.60
C ALA A 60 -0.90 11.65 -0.85
N LEU A 61 -0.37 11.04 0.23
CA LEU A 61 0.56 9.92 0.11
C LEU A 61 -0.16 8.65 -0.40
N ALA A 62 -1.38 8.38 0.06
CA ALA A 62 -2.18 7.28 -0.43
C ALA A 62 -2.47 7.40 -1.94
N ALA A 63 -2.83 8.60 -2.41
CA ALA A 63 -3.01 8.87 -3.83
C ALA A 63 -1.71 8.70 -4.63
N GLU A 64 -0.57 9.14 -4.08
CA GLU A 64 0.75 8.95 -4.70
C GLU A 64 1.13 7.47 -4.80
N ILE A 65 0.85 6.68 -3.74
CA ILE A 65 1.07 5.23 -3.71
C ILE A 65 0.17 4.54 -4.73
N TYR A 66 -1.12 4.85 -4.77
CA TYR A 66 -2.05 4.23 -5.72
C TYR A 66 -1.66 4.51 -7.17
N ALA A 67 -1.26 5.75 -7.49
CA ALA A 67 -0.78 6.08 -8.83
C ALA A 67 0.50 5.31 -9.21
N PHE A 68 1.34 4.96 -8.24
CA PHE A 68 2.60 4.24 -8.46
C PHE A 68 2.44 2.71 -8.45
N CYS A 69 1.52 2.20 -7.64
CA CYS A 69 1.25 0.78 -7.42
C CYS A 69 -0.28 0.61 -7.27
N PRO A 70 -1.02 0.56 -8.39
CA PRO A 70 -2.47 0.53 -8.36
C PRO A 70 -3.05 -0.64 -7.58
N ASP A 71 -2.37 -1.79 -7.56
CA ASP A 71 -2.85 -2.99 -6.89
C ASP A 71 -2.96 -2.84 -5.38
N THR A 72 -2.25 -1.90 -4.77
CA THR A 72 -2.46 -1.55 -3.34
C THR A 72 -3.92 -1.24 -3.04
N VAL A 73 -4.66 -0.67 -3.99
CA VAL A 73 -6.10 -0.42 -3.89
C VAL A 73 -6.86 -1.40 -4.77
N SER A 74 -6.58 -1.46 -6.07
CA SER A 74 -7.39 -2.20 -7.06
C SER A 74 -7.50 -3.72 -6.77
N GLN A 75 -6.49 -4.31 -6.13
CA GLN A 75 -6.46 -5.73 -5.72
C GLN A 75 -6.23 -5.88 -4.20
N GLY A 76 -6.28 -4.77 -3.46
CA GLY A 76 -5.97 -4.69 -2.04
C GLY A 76 -7.09 -4.02 -1.28
N PHE A 77 -6.89 -2.76 -0.88
CA PHE A 77 -7.86 -2.02 -0.06
C PHE A 77 -9.24 -1.84 -0.73
N GLY A 78 -9.31 -1.81 -2.05
CA GLY A 78 -10.54 -1.73 -2.85
C GLY A 78 -11.36 -3.02 -2.92
N CYS A 79 -10.88 -4.11 -2.30
CA CYS A 79 -11.61 -5.38 -2.19
C CYS A 79 -12.20 -5.62 -0.79
N TYR A 80 -12.15 -4.64 0.12
CA TYR A 80 -12.63 -4.83 1.50
C TYR A 80 -14.13 -5.10 1.58
N VAL A 81 -14.96 -4.49 0.71
CA VAL A 81 -16.40 -4.76 0.68
C VAL A 81 -16.67 -6.23 0.34
N GLU A 82 -16.04 -6.74 -0.72
CA GLU A 82 -16.17 -8.15 -1.10
C GLU A 82 -15.70 -9.10 0.02
N MET A 83 -14.64 -8.72 0.74
CA MET A 83 -14.13 -9.48 1.88
C MET A 83 -15.11 -9.46 3.07
N ILE A 84 -15.74 -8.33 3.36
CA ILE A 84 -16.73 -8.18 4.43
C ILE A 84 -17.98 -9.00 4.10
N ASP A 85 -18.50 -8.87 2.88
CA ASP A 85 -19.66 -9.64 2.41
C ASP A 85 -19.41 -11.15 2.52
N ALA A 86 -18.22 -11.61 2.09
CA ALA A 86 -17.84 -13.01 2.22
C ALA A 86 -17.75 -13.47 3.68
N ALA A 87 -17.24 -12.63 4.59
CA ALA A 87 -17.19 -12.94 6.01
C ALA A 87 -18.60 -13.07 6.61
N GLU A 88 -19.53 -12.19 6.23
CA GLU A 88 -20.93 -12.26 6.65
C GLU A 88 -21.61 -13.55 6.15
N GLU A 89 -21.44 -13.89 4.87
CA GLU A 89 -21.98 -15.13 4.28
C GLU A 89 -21.45 -16.39 4.96
N MET A 90 -20.20 -16.35 5.41
CA MET A 90 -19.53 -17.46 6.09
C MET A 90 -19.70 -17.46 7.62
N GLU A 91 -20.48 -16.52 8.17
CA GLU A 91 -20.66 -16.32 9.61
C GLU A 91 -19.32 -16.14 10.38
N GLN A 92 -18.36 -15.45 9.75
CA GLN A 92 -17.06 -15.12 10.33
C GLN A 92 -17.07 -13.70 10.91
N GLU A 93 -16.45 -13.54 12.08
CA GLU A 93 -16.28 -12.22 12.68
C GLU A 93 -15.10 -11.48 12.03
N LEU A 94 -15.30 -10.19 11.73
CA LEU A 94 -14.23 -9.30 11.32
C LEU A 94 -13.26 -9.06 12.48
N THR A 95 -11.97 -8.92 12.18
CA THR A 95 -10.99 -8.64 13.23
C THR A 95 -11.13 -7.22 13.78
N PRO A 96 -10.68 -6.95 15.02
CA PRO A 96 -10.67 -5.59 15.56
C PRO A 96 -9.89 -4.59 14.68
N GLU A 97 -8.80 -5.02 14.03
CA GLU A 97 -8.05 -4.14 13.12
C GLU A 97 -8.84 -3.78 11.86
N MET A 98 -9.68 -4.68 11.35
CA MET A 98 -10.54 -4.41 10.21
C MET A 98 -11.66 -3.43 10.59
N LEU A 99 -12.31 -3.66 11.73
CA LEU A 99 -13.37 -2.79 12.24
C LEU A 99 -12.87 -1.36 12.46
N ASP A 100 -11.70 -1.20 13.08
CA ASP A 100 -11.03 0.11 13.27
C ASP A 100 -10.72 0.78 11.93
N LEU A 101 -10.28 0.01 10.93
CA LEU A 101 -9.92 0.54 9.63
C LEU A 101 -11.15 1.09 8.89
N ILE A 102 -12.26 0.35 8.88
CA ILE A 102 -13.50 0.73 8.17
C ILE A 102 -14.37 1.73 8.95
N ASP A 103 -14.12 1.95 10.24
CA ASP A 103 -14.95 2.84 11.09
C ASP A 103 -15.05 4.26 10.51
N GLY A 104 -16.26 4.70 10.19
CA GLY A 104 -16.51 6.03 9.62
C GLY A 104 -16.01 6.22 8.18
N VAL A 105 -15.74 5.13 7.45
CA VAL A 105 -15.53 5.16 5.99
C VAL A 105 -16.85 4.89 5.29
N ASP A 106 -17.16 5.68 4.27
CA ASP A 106 -18.26 5.39 3.35
C ASP A 106 -17.80 4.31 2.37
N LEU A 107 -18.23 3.06 2.60
CA LEU A 107 -17.84 1.92 1.78
C LEU A 107 -18.65 1.81 0.47
N ASP A 108 -19.69 2.62 0.31
CA ASP A 108 -20.46 2.73 -0.94
C ASP A 108 -19.79 3.68 -1.96
N ASP A 109 -18.75 4.42 -1.55
CA ASP A 109 -17.99 5.33 -2.42
C ASP A 109 -16.96 4.55 -3.26
N ASP A 110 -16.92 4.77 -4.57
CA ASP A 110 -16.00 4.08 -5.49
C ASP A 110 -14.51 4.23 -5.10
N ASP A 111 -14.15 5.31 -4.37
CA ASP A 111 -12.79 5.60 -3.91
C ASP A 111 -12.52 5.15 -2.45
N TYR A 112 -13.42 4.39 -1.81
CA TYR A 112 -13.26 4.00 -0.40
C TYR A 112 -11.91 3.34 -0.12
N GLY A 113 -11.38 2.55 -1.07
CA GLY A 113 -10.09 1.86 -0.93
C GLY A 113 -8.90 2.82 -0.75
N LEU A 114 -8.95 4.01 -1.36
CA LEU A 114 -7.96 5.07 -1.12
C LEU A 114 -8.03 5.62 0.32
N VAL A 115 -9.25 5.76 0.85
CA VAL A 115 -9.46 6.20 2.24
C VAL A 115 -8.92 5.18 3.22
N LEU A 116 -9.15 3.88 2.95
CA LEU A 116 -8.60 2.79 3.77
C LEU A 116 -7.08 2.76 3.70
N LEU A 117 -6.47 2.90 2.51
CA LEU A 117 -5.01 3.00 2.37
C LEU A 117 -4.45 4.18 3.20
N ALA A 118 -5.07 5.36 3.12
CA ALA A 118 -4.63 6.53 3.89
C ALA A 118 -4.70 6.27 5.40
N LYS A 119 -5.77 5.67 5.90
CA LYS A 119 -5.90 5.29 7.31
C LYS A 119 -4.88 4.25 7.74
N ALA A 120 -4.67 3.20 6.94
CA ALA A 120 -3.69 2.16 7.22
C ALA A 120 -2.28 2.74 7.32
N LEU A 121 -1.89 3.63 6.40
CA LEU A 121 -0.62 4.35 6.46
C LEU A 121 -0.46 5.13 7.77
N LYS A 122 -1.50 5.83 8.20
CA LYS A 122 -1.47 6.61 9.45
C LYS A 122 -1.29 5.72 10.69
N ARG A 123 -1.95 4.56 10.71
CA ARG A 123 -1.90 3.59 11.81
C ARG A 123 -0.56 2.85 11.87
N ASP A 124 -0.15 2.28 10.73
CA ASP A 124 0.88 1.25 10.68
C ASP A 124 2.22 1.77 10.18
N LYS A 125 2.21 2.90 9.44
CA LYS A 125 3.36 3.47 8.72
C LYS A 125 4.04 2.48 7.79
N VAL A 126 3.29 1.52 7.25
CA VAL A 126 3.79 0.48 6.37
C VAL A 126 2.86 0.36 5.18
N VAL A 127 3.44 0.07 4.01
CA VAL A 127 2.70 -0.34 2.82
C VAL A 127 3.44 -1.47 2.11
N GLY A 128 2.73 -2.51 1.72
CA GLY A 128 3.22 -3.48 0.75
C GLY A 128 2.95 -2.94 -0.64
N LEU A 129 3.96 -2.87 -1.49
CA LEU A 129 3.80 -2.62 -2.92
C LEU A 129 3.91 -3.95 -3.66
N TRP A 130 2.98 -4.23 -4.56
CA TRP A 130 3.04 -5.34 -5.49
C TRP A 130 2.40 -4.95 -6.82
N TRP A 131 2.87 -5.52 -7.91
CA TRP A 131 2.36 -5.25 -9.25
C TRP A 131 2.06 -6.58 -9.94
N ASP A 132 0.79 -6.97 -9.95
CA ASP A 132 0.29 -8.24 -10.52
C ASP A 132 -0.48 -8.06 -11.84
#